data_AF-G2YGU3-F1
#
_entry.id   AF-G2YGU3-F1
#
_cell.length_a   1.000
_cell.length_b   1.000
_cell.length_c   1.000
_cell.angle_alpha   90.00
_cell.angle_beta   90.00
_cell.angle_gamma   90.00
#
_symmetry.space_group_name_H-M   'P 1'
#
loop_
_entity.id
_entity.type
_entity.pdbx_description
1 polymer ?
#
loop_
_entity_poly.entity_id
_entity_poly.type
_entity_poly.pdbx_seq_one_letter_code
_entity_poly.pdbx_strand_id
1 'polypeptide(L)'
;MSVRLSRCIISILNFVSIFGRISPSWVADKLGRYNIQIVMCTINFIVNLVLWLPARGNIPIIIFALIYSFASGTFVSLAPTIVAQITSDMQKIGTRTGSMFALASIAALIGNLVAEALASLGPESDQYRYLPIFTAVTIAIGTAILVFSKSLTKIKHQH
;
A
#
# COMPACT_ATOMS: atom_id res chain seq x y z
N MET A 1 24.70 -1.83 8.06
CA MET A 1 23.87 -1.68 9.28
C MET A 1 24.16 -2.82 10.24
N SER A 2 24.22 -2.59 11.55
CA SER A 2 24.37 -3.66 12.54
C SER A 2 23.07 -4.47 12.66
N VAL A 3 23.15 -5.80 12.83
CA VAL A 3 22.01 -6.73 12.94
C VAL A 3 21.03 -6.35 14.05
N ARG A 4 21.51 -5.67 15.12
CA ARG A 4 20.65 -5.15 16.20
C ARG A 4 19.78 -3.98 15.72
N LEU A 5 20.34 -3.06 14.94
CA LEU A 5 19.63 -1.90 14.41
C LEU A 5 18.55 -2.31 13.41
N SER A 6 18.84 -3.27 12.52
CA SER A 6 17.86 -3.80 11.58
C SER A 6 16.65 -4.43 12.29
N ARG A 7 16.87 -5.20 13.37
CA ARG A 7 15.79 -5.78 14.18
C ARG A 7 14.93 -4.74 14.89
N CYS A 8 15.55 -3.69 15.43
CA CYS A 8 14.82 -2.57 16.03
C CYS A 8 13.95 -1.85 15.00
N ILE A 9 14.47 -1.60 13.79
CA ILE A 9 13.71 -0.94 12.72
C ILE A 9 12.50 -1.79 12.32
N ILE A 10 12.66 -3.10 12.12
CA ILE A 10 11.54 -3.99 11.79
C ILE A 10 10.46 -3.96 12.89
N SER A 11 10.85 -3.93 14.16
CA SER A 11 9.92 -3.84 15.28
C SER A 11 9.14 -2.52 15.26
N ILE A 12 9.83 -1.40 15.00
CA ILE A 12 9.21 -0.08 14.89
C ILE A 12 8.26 -0.03 13.68
N LEU A 13 8.65 -0.57 12.53
CA LEU A 13 7.80 -0.59 11.33
C LEU A 13 6.51 -1.39 11.55
N ASN A 14 6.58 -2.52 12.25
CA ASN A 14 5.39 -3.28 12.62
C ASN A 14 4.49 -2.51 13.61
N PHE A 15 5.07 -1.85 14.61
CA PHE A 15 4.33 -1.00 15.53
C PHE A 15 3.61 0.14 14.80
N VAL A 16 4.29 0.81 13.87
CA VAL A 16 3.70 1.87 13.04
C VAL A 16 2.60 1.32 12.13
N SER A 17 2.76 0.10 11.62
CA SER A 17 1.71 -0.56 10.84
C SER A 17 0.46 -0.82 11.67
N ILE A 18 0.59 -1.28 12.92
CA ILE A 18 -0.55 -1.43 13.85
C ILE A 18 -1.22 -0.07 14.07
N PHE A 19 -0.44 0.98 14.27
CA PHE A 19 -0.98 2.32 14.44
C PHE A 19 -1.75 2.79 13.19
N GLY A 20 -1.21 2.52 11.99
CA GLY A 20 -1.85 2.76 10.70
C GLY A 20 -3.09 1.90 10.43
N ARG A 21 -3.29 0.80 11.16
CA ARG A 21 -4.52 -0.02 11.11
C ARG A 21 -5.63 0.49 12.01
N ILE A 22 -5.31 1.32 13.01
CA ILE A 22 -6.27 1.78 14.02
C ILE A 22 -6.68 3.22 13.74
N SER A 23 -5.72 4.15 13.67
CA SER A 23 -6.05 5.59 13.58
C SER A 23 -6.73 5.98 12.27
N PRO A 24 -6.25 5.57 11.08
CA PRO A 24 -6.85 5.98 9.82
C PRO A 24 -8.11 5.18 9.52
N SER A 25 -8.16 3.92 9.99
CA SER A 25 -9.34 3.07 9.86
C SER A 25 -10.50 3.60 10.70
N TRP A 26 -10.24 4.16 11.88
CA TRP A 26 -11.27 4.87 12.65
C TRP A 26 -11.77 6.14 11.95
N VAL A 27 -10.86 6.91 11.32
CA VAL A 27 -11.24 8.09 10.53
C VAL A 27 -12.02 7.70 9.27
N ALA A 28 -11.69 6.57 8.65
CA ALA A 28 -12.34 6.03 7.47
C ALA A 28 -13.81 5.66 7.70
N ASP A 29 -14.18 5.29 8.92
CA ASP A 29 -15.57 5.04 9.28
C ASP A 29 -16.42 6.33 9.30
N LYS A 30 -15.79 7.51 9.47
CA LYS A 30 -16.49 8.80 9.45
C LYS A 30 -16.46 9.52 8.10
N LEU A 31 -15.31 9.47 7.40
CA LEU A 31 -15.07 10.23 6.16
C LEU A 31 -15.26 9.40 4.88
N GLY A 32 -15.56 8.10 5.04
CA GLY A 32 -15.74 7.15 3.95
C GLY A 32 -14.47 6.37 3.63
N ARG A 33 -14.63 5.04 3.57
CA ARG A 33 -13.53 4.07 3.46
C ARG A 33 -12.75 4.20 2.16
N TYR A 34 -13.45 4.39 1.04
CA TYR A 34 -12.83 4.66 -0.25
C TYR A 34 -12.04 5.97 -0.27
N ASN A 35 -12.52 7.03 0.40
CA ASN A 35 -11.84 8.33 0.39
C ASN A 35 -10.50 8.25 1.12
N ILE A 36 -10.49 7.67 2.32
CA ILE A 36 -9.26 7.52 3.10
C ILE A 36 -8.27 6.59 2.39
N GLN A 37 -8.75 5.51 1.77
CA GLN A 37 -7.88 4.61 1.00
C GLN A 37 -7.18 5.34 -0.16
N ILE A 38 -7.93 6.14 -0.94
CA ILE A 38 -7.37 6.91 -2.05
C ILE A 38 -6.35 7.94 -1.54
N VAL A 39 -6.69 8.70 -0.48
CA VAL A 39 -5.78 9.69 0.11
C VAL A 39 -4.48 9.05 0.59
N MET A 40 -4.55 7.89 1.27
CA MET A 40 -3.36 7.19 1.75
C MET A 40 -2.51 6.66 0.60
N CYS A 41 -3.11 6.15 -0.47
CA CYS A 41 -2.38 5.75 -1.68
C CYS A 41 -1.72 6.95 -2.37
N THR A 42 -2.39 8.10 -2.45
CA THR A 42 -1.83 9.33 -3.02
C THR A 42 -0.67 9.86 -2.19
N ILE A 43 -0.78 9.89 -0.85
CA ILE A 43 0.32 10.28 0.04
C ILE A 43 1.50 9.34 -0.18
N ASN A 44 1.25 8.03 -0.25
CA ASN A 44 2.31 7.04 -0.46
C ASN A 44 3.00 7.23 -1.82
N PHE A 45 2.25 7.52 -2.88
CA PHE A 45 2.80 7.85 -4.20
C PHE A 45 3.73 9.07 -4.16
N ILE A 46 3.28 10.16 -3.53
CA ILE A 46 4.09 11.40 -3.41
C ILE A 46 5.35 11.14 -2.59
N VAL A 47 5.22 10.47 -1.46
CA VAL A 47 6.34 10.15 -0.56
C VAL A 47 7.34 9.22 -1.25
N ASN A 48 6.89 8.25 -2.04
CA ASN A 48 7.77 7.41 -2.85
C ASN A 48 8.63 8.25 -3.81
N LEU A 49 8.01 9.18 -4.55
CA LEU A 49 8.74 10.02 -5.50
C LEU A 49 9.65 11.05 -4.83
N VAL A 50 9.24 11.63 -3.70
CA VAL A 50 9.97 12.73 -3.05
C VAL A 50 11.06 12.22 -2.11
N LEU A 51 10.80 11.14 -1.37
CA LEU A 51 11.74 10.62 -0.37
C LEU A 51 12.57 9.46 -0.90
N TRP A 52 12.00 8.53 -1.66
CA TRP A 52 12.73 7.33 -2.07
C TRP A 52 13.55 7.55 -3.34
N LEU A 53 13.02 8.26 -4.35
CA LEU A 53 13.75 8.49 -5.61
C LEU A 53 15.06 9.29 -5.45
N PRO A 54 15.14 10.37 -4.64
CA PRO A 54 16.40 11.09 -4.40
C PRO A 54 17.12 10.64 -3.11
N ALA A 55 16.66 9.59 -2.42
CA ALA A 55 17.24 9.17 -1.13
C ALA A 55 18.74 8.84 -1.26
N ARG A 56 19.58 9.67 -0.66
CA ARG A 56 21.00 9.39 -0.44
C ARG A 56 21.27 9.36 1.06
N GLY A 57 21.12 8.17 1.66
CA GLY A 57 21.42 7.92 3.06
C GLY A 57 20.28 7.27 3.86
N ASN A 58 20.57 6.92 5.12
CA ASN A 58 19.68 6.10 5.95
C ASN A 58 18.43 6.85 6.44
N ILE A 59 18.55 8.15 6.73
CA ILE A 59 17.47 8.97 7.31
C ILE A 59 16.24 9.06 6.39
N PRO A 60 16.35 9.47 5.11
CA PRO A 60 15.18 9.57 4.23
C PRO A 60 14.51 8.22 3.99
N ILE A 61 15.29 7.13 3.95
CA ILE A 61 14.78 5.76 3.78
C ILE A 61 13.98 5.31 5.01
N ILE A 62 14.45 5.64 6.22
CA ILE A 62 13.73 5.31 7.47
C ILE A 62 12.40 6.09 7.53
N ILE A 63 12.41 7.39 7.20
CA ILE A 63 11.19 8.21 7.18
C ILE A 63 10.20 7.68 6.15
N PHE A 64 10.68 7.34 4.94
CA PHE A 64 9.87 6.70 3.91
C PHE A 64 9.26 5.39 4.43
N ALA A 65 10.05 4.51 5.04
CA ALA A 65 9.59 3.22 5.54
C ALA A 65 8.49 3.38 6.61
N LEU A 66 8.61 4.37 7.51
CA LEU A 66 7.58 4.65 8.52
C LEU A 66 6.26 5.08 7.87
N ILE A 67 6.31 6.02 6.93
CA ILE A 67 5.11 6.52 6.24
C ILE A 67 4.47 5.42 5.38
N TYR A 68 5.32 4.67 4.66
CA TYR A 68 4.88 3.52 3.86
C TYR A 68 4.23 2.44 4.71
N SER A 69 4.81 2.07 5.86
CA SER A 69 4.25 1.08 6.78
C SER A 69 2.94 1.53 7.40
N PHE A 70 2.79 2.83 7.69
CA PHE A 70 1.54 3.41 8.15
C PHE A 70 0.45 3.29 7.08
N ALA A 71 0.71 3.76 5.85
CA ALA A 71 -0.26 3.72 4.75
C ALA A 71 -0.61 2.28 4.33
N SER A 72 0.38 1.39 4.29
CA SER A 72 0.18 -0.04 4.02
C SER A 72 -0.68 -0.71 5.10
N GLY A 73 -0.46 -0.35 6.37
CA GLY A 73 -1.30 -0.80 7.49
C GLY A 73 -2.77 -0.41 7.28
N THR A 74 -3.03 0.85 6.91
CA THR A 74 -4.39 1.31 6.58
C THR A 74 -5.00 0.53 5.43
N PHE A 75 -4.22 0.29 4.37
CA PHE A 75 -4.67 -0.41 3.18
C PHE A 75 -5.20 -1.81 3.51
N VAL A 76 -4.44 -2.56 4.30
CA VAL A 76 -4.79 -3.94 4.71
C VAL A 76 -6.06 -3.97 5.57
N SER A 77 -6.25 -3.01 6.48
CA SER A 77 -7.47 -2.90 7.29
C SER A 77 -8.70 -2.51 6.48
N LEU A 78 -8.56 -1.59 5.52
CA LEU A 78 -9.69 -1.08 4.74
C LEU A 78 -10.10 -2.00 3.59
N ALA A 79 -9.19 -2.80 3.03
CA ALA A 79 -9.47 -3.74 1.95
C ALA A 79 -10.68 -4.68 2.21
N PRO A 80 -10.70 -5.52 3.26
CA PRO A 80 -11.83 -6.41 3.55
C PRO A 80 -13.09 -5.61 3.90
N THR A 81 -12.88 -4.44 4.51
CA THR A 81 -13.91 -3.56 5.01
C THR A 81 -14.67 -2.85 3.87
N ILE A 82 -14.00 -2.56 2.75
CA ILE A 82 -14.59 -2.09 1.50
C ILE A 82 -15.35 -3.22 0.80
N VAL A 83 -14.76 -4.43 0.74
CA VAL A 83 -15.40 -5.62 0.15
C VAL A 83 -16.71 -5.97 0.88
N ALA A 84 -16.72 -5.85 2.20
CA ALA A 84 -17.91 -6.03 3.01
C ALA A 84 -19.01 -4.99 2.67
N GLN A 85 -18.65 -3.72 2.46
CA GLN A 85 -19.62 -2.67 2.11
C GLN A 85 -20.31 -2.87 0.76
N ILE A 86 -19.60 -3.42 -0.23
CA ILE A 86 -20.16 -3.66 -1.58
C ILE A 86 -20.88 -5.01 -1.70
N THR A 87 -20.82 -5.85 -0.67
CA THR A 87 -21.39 -7.20 -0.68
C THR A 87 -22.65 -7.24 0.18
N SER A 88 -23.81 -7.35 -0.47
CA SER A 88 -25.11 -7.43 0.20
C SER A 88 -25.31 -8.74 0.97
N ASP A 89 -24.65 -9.81 0.55
CA ASP A 89 -24.80 -11.15 1.13
C ASP A 89 -23.64 -11.47 2.08
N MET A 90 -23.94 -11.52 3.38
CA MET A 90 -22.97 -11.74 4.44
C MET A 90 -22.19 -13.06 4.28
N GLN A 91 -22.82 -14.10 3.71
CA GLN A 91 -22.17 -15.40 3.53
C GLN A 91 -21.08 -15.38 2.44
N LYS A 92 -21.13 -14.41 1.53
CA LYS A 92 -20.17 -14.27 0.43
C LYS A 92 -19.00 -13.34 0.77
N ILE A 93 -19.05 -12.60 1.88
CA ILE A 93 -17.98 -11.66 2.28
C ILE A 93 -16.67 -12.40 2.46
N GLY A 94 -16.67 -13.55 3.14
CA GLY A 94 -15.49 -14.37 3.37
C GLY A 94 -14.85 -14.84 2.07
N THR A 95 -15.64 -15.40 1.16
CA THR A 95 -15.16 -15.86 -0.15
C THR A 95 -14.61 -14.71 -0.99
N ARG A 96 -15.31 -13.57 -1.08
CA ARG A 96 -14.85 -12.40 -1.85
C ARG A 96 -13.56 -11.80 -1.29
N THR A 97 -13.48 -11.68 0.02
CA THR A 97 -12.29 -11.18 0.72
C THR A 97 -11.12 -12.15 0.53
N GLY A 98 -11.36 -13.46 0.65
CA GLY A 98 -10.36 -14.50 0.41
C GLY A 98 -9.84 -14.49 -1.02
N SER A 99 -10.72 -14.40 -2.02
CA SER A 99 -10.33 -14.29 -3.43
C SER A 99 -9.50 -13.02 -3.70
N MET A 100 -9.85 -11.89 -3.08
CA MET A 100 -9.06 -10.66 -3.18
C MET A 100 -7.63 -10.86 -2.64
N PHE A 101 -7.48 -11.44 -1.46
CA PHE A 101 -6.16 -11.69 -0.88
C PHE A 101 -5.36 -12.76 -1.63
N ALA A 102 -6.02 -13.76 -2.21
CA ALA A 102 -5.38 -14.76 -3.07
C ALA A 102 -4.80 -14.13 -4.35
N LEU A 103 -5.55 -13.22 -5.00
CA LEU A 103 -5.02 -12.46 -6.12
C LEU A 103 -3.89 -11.51 -5.70
N ALA A 104 -4.03 -10.88 -4.53
CA ALA A 104 -3.00 -9.99 -3.99
C ALA A 104 -1.68 -10.71 -3.69
N SER A 105 -1.71 -11.97 -3.23
CA SER A 105 -0.48 -12.74 -2.96
C SER A 105 0.25 -13.10 -4.25
N ILE A 106 -0.47 -13.49 -5.31
CA ILE A 106 0.11 -13.73 -6.64
C ILE A 106 0.75 -12.44 -7.19
N ALA A 107 0.03 -11.32 -7.09
CA ALA A 107 0.54 -10.02 -7.51
C ALA A 107 1.79 -9.61 -6.72
N ALA A 108 1.82 -9.86 -5.40
CA ALA A 108 2.98 -9.59 -4.56
C ALA A 108 4.19 -10.45 -4.94
N LEU A 109 3.97 -11.73 -5.25
CA LEU A 109 5.02 -12.63 -5.73
C LEU A 109 5.63 -12.12 -7.04
N ILE A 110 4.80 -11.82 -8.04
CA ILE A 110 5.25 -11.28 -9.33
C ILE A 110 5.97 -9.95 -9.14
N GLY A 111 5.43 -9.05 -8.29
CA GLY A 111 6.03 -7.76 -7.98
C GLY A 111 7.43 -7.90 -7.41
N ASN A 112 7.66 -8.87 -6.52
CA ASN A 112 8.98 -9.14 -5.97
C ASN A 112 9.96 -9.67 -7.03
N LEU A 113 9.52 -10.61 -7.88
CA LEU A 113 10.37 -11.14 -8.97
C LEU A 113 10.76 -10.04 -9.97
N VAL A 114 9.82 -9.17 -10.32
CA VAL A 114 10.07 -8.03 -11.21
C VAL A 114 11.00 -7.02 -10.54
N ALA A 115 10.82 -6.74 -9.24
CA ALA A 115 11.71 -5.85 -8.49
C ALA A 115 13.15 -6.41 -8.43
N GLU A 116 13.33 -7.71 -8.18
CA GLU A 116 14.66 -8.33 -8.17
C GLU A 116 15.32 -8.28 -9.55
N ALA A 117 14.57 -8.54 -10.62
CA ALA A 117 15.07 -8.41 -11.99
C ALA A 117 15.43 -6.95 -12.34
N LEU A 118 14.63 -5.98 -11.91
CA LEU A 118 14.92 -4.55 -12.09
C LEU A 118 16.19 -4.12 -11.34
N ALA A 119 16.42 -4.69 -10.14
CA ALA A 119 17.63 -4.44 -9.38
C ALA A 119 18.87 -5.03 -10.07
N SER A 120 18.77 -6.13 -10.81
CA SER A 120 19.92 -6.70 -11.53
C SER A 120 20.27 -5.97 -12.84
N LEU A 121 19.37 -5.12 -13.35
CA LEU A 121 19.56 -4.33 -14.59
C LEU A 121 20.33 -3.01 -14.38
N GLY A 122 20.43 -2.51 -13.14
CA GLY A 122 21.10 -1.24 -12.84
C GLY A 122 22.64 -1.36 -12.81
N PRO A 123 23.40 -0.30 -13.19
CA PRO A 123 24.83 -0.23 -12.89
C PRO A 123 25.07 -0.37 -11.37
N GLU A 124 26.20 -0.95 -10.95
CA GLU A 124 26.51 -1.16 -9.51
C GLU A 124 26.40 0.13 -8.67
N SER A 125 26.62 1.30 -9.27
CA SER A 125 26.51 2.61 -8.61
C SER A 125 25.07 3.11 -8.40
N ASP A 126 24.08 2.54 -9.08
CA ASP A 126 22.68 3.00 -9.07
C ASP A 126 21.67 1.84 -9.18
N GLN A 127 22.03 0.70 -8.58
CA GLN A 127 21.36 -0.59 -8.73
C GLN A 127 19.85 -0.57 -8.40
N TYR A 128 19.39 0.38 -7.59
CA TYR A 128 18.01 0.45 -7.10
C TYR A 128 17.16 1.58 -7.68
N ARG A 129 17.65 2.34 -8.66
CA ARG A 129 16.92 3.52 -9.16
C ARG A 129 15.58 3.21 -9.82
N TYR A 130 15.46 2.04 -10.43
CA TYR A 130 14.25 1.64 -11.13
C TYR A 130 13.14 1.12 -10.18
N LEU A 131 13.48 0.72 -8.95
CA LEU A 131 12.52 0.21 -7.96
C LEU A 131 11.49 1.27 -7.51
N PRO A 132 11.90 2.48 -7.10
CA PRO A 132 10.97 3.54 -6.74
C PRO A 132 10.01 3.87 -7.90
N ILE A 133 10.51 3.89 -9.14
CA ILE A 133 9.71 4.20 -10.33
C ILE A 133 8.65 3.11 -10.55
N PHE A 134 9.04 1.83 -10.53
CA PHE A 134 8.12 0.71 -10.63
C PHE A 134 7.05 0.74 -9.53
N THR A 135 7.46 1.06 -8.30
CA THR A 135 6.54 1.15 -7.16
C THR A 135 5.58 2.34 -7.31
N ALA A 136 6.06 3.50 -7.77
CA ALA A 136 5.22 4.66 -8.01
C ALA A 136 4.16 4.38 -9.10
N VAL A 137 4.56 3.74 -10.20
CA VAL A 137 3.65 3.37 -11.30
C VAL A 137 2.57 2.39 -10.82
N THR A 138 2.95 1.35 -10.07
CA THR A 138 1.99 0.38 -9.54
C THR A 138 1.02 1.00 -8.54
N ILE A 139 1.48 1.90 -7.66
CA ILE A 139 0.60 2.66 -6.76
C ILE A 139 -0.34 3.56 -7.56
N ALA A 140 0.13 4.23 -8.62
CA ALA A 140 -0.71 5.08 -9.47
C ALA A 140 -1.82 4.29 -10.17
N ILE A 141 -1.47 3.14 -10.76
CA ILE A 141 -2.44 2.23 -11.39
C ILE A 141 -3.46 1.73 -10.35
N GLY A 142 -2.99 1.28 -9.18
CA GLY A 142 -3.88 0.84 -8.10
C GLY A 142 -4.82 1.94 -7.62
N THR A 143 -4.33 3.17 -7.51
CA THR A 143 -5.13 4.34 -7.13
C THR A 143 -6.18 4.65 -8.18
N ALA A 144 -5.85 4.59 -9.47
CA ALA A 144 -6.80 4.80 -10.56
C ALA A 144 -7.92 3.73 -10.55
N ILE A 145 -7.58 2.47 -10.30
CA ILE A 145 -8.56 1.38 -10.15
C ILE A 145 -9.47 1.63 -8.95
N LEU A 146 -8.95 2.10 -7.82
CA LEU A 146 -9.76 2.44 -6.63
C LEU A 146 -10.72 3.61 -6.90
N VAL A 147 -10.27 4.64 -7.61
CA VAL A 147 -11.12 5.76 -8.04
C VAL A 147 -12.22 5.28 -8.98
N PHE A 148 -11.88 4.43 -9.95
CA PHE A 148 -12.86 3.82 -10.85
C PHE A 148 -13.89 2.96 -10.10
N SER A 149 -13.43 2.11 -9.18
CA SER A 149 -14.30 1.29 -8.32
C SER A 149 -15.27 2.15 -7.50
N LYS A 150 -14.79 3.26 -6.92
CA LYS A 150 -15.64 4.21 -6.20
C LYS A 150 -16.72 4.82 -7.10
N SER A 151 -16.40 5.17 -8.35
CA SER A 151 -17.35 5.70 -9.31
C SER A 151 -18.44 4.69 -9.67
N LEU A 152 -18.08 3.42 -9.86
CA LEU A 152 -19.05 2.35 -10.09
C LEU A 152 -20.00 2.13 -8.90
N THR A 153 -19.47 2.16 -7.68
CA THR A 153 -20.31 2.02 -6.48
C THR A 153 -21.28 3.20 -6.30
N LYS A 154 -20.89 4.42 -6.69
CA LYS A 154 -21.82 5.57 -6.71
C LYS A 154 -22.99 5.36 -7.69
N ILE A 155 -22.71 4.85 -8.89
CA ILE A 155 -23.73 4.60 -9.92
C ILE A 155 -24.75 3.56 -9.45
N LYS A 156 -24.28 2.49 -8.77
CA LYS A 156 -25.16 1.42 -8.28
C LYS A 156 -26.07 1.84 -7.12
N HIS A 157 -25.75 2.91 -6.40
CA HIS A 157 -26.61 3.47 -5.34
C HIS A 157 -27.60 4.53 -5.84
N GLN A 158 -27.55 4.91 -7.13
CA GLN A 158 -28.51 5.85 -7.74
C GLN A 158 -29.67 5.17 -8.49
N HIS A 159 -29.63 3.84 -8.63
CA HIS A 159 -30.70 3.00 -9.16
C HIS A 159 -31.26 2.11 -8.05
#